data_AF-A0A1X2I097-F1
#
_entry.id   AF-A0A1X2I097-F1
#
_cell.length_a   1.000
_cell.length_b   1.000
_cell.length_c   1.000
_cell.angle_alpha   90.00
_cell.angle_beta   90.00
_cell.angle_gamma   90.00
#
_symmetry.space_group_name_H-M   'P 1'
#
loop_
_entity.id
_entity.type
_entity.pdbx_description
1 polymer ?
#
loop_
_entity_poly.entity_id
_entity_poly.type
_entity_poly.pdbx_seq_one_letter_code
_entity_poly.pdbx_strand_id
1 'polypeptide(L)'
;MKRYAEGLLQHERSNIQVKPDDTVIITLHLQQLPNEILAHIIHYVLEPEHVMSQPDSRQIDQQLDLCTCILVNKQFYAVAYPLLWREPVLSSDLTQLQRMIDYLVTKEPPMGHYVRKLRLDNITCNDNELLRLMTHIPHLETLSIGNDTDNYLPPITSTSLQHLPHHCPHLTSLTLWRIHLS
;
A
#
# COMPACT_ATOMS: atom_id res chain seq x y z
N MET A 1 -27.06 -16.90 35.84
CA MET A 1 -25.61 -17.05 35.55
C MET A 1 -25.21 -18.38 34.90
N LYS A 2 -25.94 -19.50 35.06
CA LYS A 2 -25.56 -20.79 34.43
C LYS A 2 -25.68 -20.86 32.90
N ARG A 3 -26.55 -20.05 32.27
CA ARG A 3 -26.80 -20.11 30.81
C ARG A 3 -25.78 -19.36 29.93
N TYR A 4 -24.95 -18.48 30.50
CA TYR A 4 -23.93 -17.75 29.73
C TYR A 4 -22.63 -18.55 29.56
N ALA A 5 -22.38 -19.53 30.43
CA ALA A 5 -21.20 -20.40 30.32
C ALA A 5 -21.36 -21.49 29.25
N GLU A 6 -22.59 -21.95 29.00
CA GLU A 6 -22.87 -23.02 28.03
C GLU A 6 -22.69 -22.56 26.57
N GLY A 7 -22.80 -21.27 26.28
CA GLY A 7 -22.53 -20.71 24.94
C GLY A 7 -21.04 -20.68 24.57
N LEU A 8 -20.14 -20.80 25.55
CA LEU A 8 -18.68 -20.86 25.33
C LEU A 8 -18.15 -22.30 25.17
N LEU A 9 -18.99 -23.30 25.42
CA LEU A 9 -18.60 -24.72 25.42
C LEU A 9 -18.77 -25.41 24.05
N GLN A 10 -19.26 -24.71 23.02
CA GLN A 10 -19.47 -25.26 21.68
C GLN A 10 -18.34 -24.93 20.68
N HIS A 11 -17.10 -24.82 21.14
CA HIS A 11 -15.98 -24.73 20.19
C HIS A 11 -14.95 -25.79 20.49
N GLU A 12 -14.76 -26.71 19.53
CA GLU A 12 -13.69 -27.70 19.41
C GLU A 12 -12.27 -27.09 19.40
N ARG A 13 -12.08 -25.86 19.92
CA ARG A 13 -10.91 -24.99 19.70
C ARG A 13 -10.40 -24.29 20.96
N SER A 14 -10.87 -24.67 22.14
CA SER A 14 -10.42 -24.12 23.42
C SER A 14 -9.82 -25.22 24.29
N ASN A 15 -8.63 -24.97 24.86
CA ASN A 15 -8.08 -25.82 25.91
C ASN A 15 -8.56 -25.30 27.27
N ILE A 16 -9.16 -26.18 28.06
CA ILE A 16 -9.61 -25.87 29.42
C ILE A 16 -8.65 -26.56 30.39
N GLN A 17 -7.86 -25.77 31.12
CA GLN A 17 -7.07 -26.26 32.25
C GLN A 17 -7.75 -25.84 33.55
N VAL A 18 -8.00 -26.82 34.42
CA VAL A 18 -8.45 -26.58 35.79
C VAL A 18 -7.24 -26.72 36.70
N LYS A 19 -6.88 -25.64 37.40
CA LYS A 19 -5.79 -25.64 38.37
C LYS A 19 -6.28 -26.23 39.72
N PRO A 20 -5.35 -26.67 40.60
CA PRO A 20 -5.69 -27.23 41.92
C PRO A 20 -6.36 -26.25 42.89
N ASP A 21 -6.36 -24.95 42.57
CA ASP A 21 -6.98 -23.86 43.32
C ASP A 21 -8.38 -23.50 42.80
N ASP A 22 -9.02 -24.41 42.05
CA ASP A 22 -10.29 -24.24 41.34
C ASP A 22 -10.31 -23.12 40.29
N THR A 23 -9.14 -22.58 39.90
CA THR A 23 -9.05 -21.62 38.81
C THR A 23 -9.17 -22.33 37.46
N VAL A 24 -10.18 -21.95 36.67
CA VAL A 24 -10.37 -22.43 35.30
C VAL A 24 -9.69 -21.47 34.31
N ILE A 25 -8.68 -21.94 33.60
CA ILE A 25 -8.04 -21.23 32.49
C ILE A 25 -8.61 -21.76 31.18
N ILE A 26 -9.25 -20.86 30.43
CA ILE A 26 -9.70 -21.13 29.06
C ILE A 26 -8.67 -20.50 28.11
N THR A 27 -7.89 -21.33 27.41
CA THR A 27 -6.98 -20.88 26.36
C THR A 27 -7.70 -20.97 25.02
N LEU A 28 -8.03 -19.82 24.44
CA LEU A 28 -8.60 -19.72 23.10
C LEU A 28 -7.49 -19.88 22.07
N HIS A 29 -7.51 -20.97 21.30
CA HIS A 29 -6.66 -21.10 20.11
C HIS A 29 -7.42 -20.51 18.92
N LEU A 30 -7.38 -19.18 18.79
CA LEU A 30 -7.73 -18.52 17.54
C LEU A 30 -6.70 -18.97 16.51
N GLN A 31 -7.03 -19.99 15.70
CA GLN A 31 -6.21 -20.35 14.55
C GLN A 31 -6.07 -19.09 13.70
N GLN A 32 -4.84 -18.59 13.59
CA GLN A 32 -4.51 -17.55 12.64
C GLN A 32 -4.85 -18.07 11.25
N LEU A 33 -5.68 -17.34 10.51
CA LEU A 33 -5.95 -17.64 9.10
C LEU A 33 -4.62 -17.70 8.35
N PRO A 34 -4.43 -18.59 7.36
CA PRO A 34 -3.25 -18.55 6.51
C PRO A 34 -3.09 -17.18 5.86
N ASN A 35 -1.85 -16.72 5.66
CA ASN A 35 -1.57 -15.40 5.11
C ASN A 35 -2.17 -15.23 3.70
N GLU A 36 -2.29 -16.31 2.94
CA GLU A 36 -2.89 -16.33 1.60
C GLU A 36 -4.37 -15.98 1.66
N ILE A 37 -5.09 -16.55 2.64
CA ILE A 37 -6.52 -16.26 2.83
C ILE A 37 -6.71 -14.83 3.30
N LEU A 38 -5.86 -14.37 4.23
CA LEU A 38 -5.89 -12.99 4.70
C LEU A 38 -5.61 -11.98 3.57
N ALA A 39 -4.63 -12.27 2.71
CA ALA A 39 -4.33 -11.46 1.55
C ALA A 39 -5.53 -11.39 0.60
N HIS A 40 -6.22 -12.52 0.40
CA HIS A 40 -7.41 -12.57 -0.45
C HIS A 40 -8.57 -11.74 0.12
N ILE A 41 -8.79 -11.79 1.44
CA ILE A 41 -9.79 -10.95 2.13
C ILE A 41 -9.45 -9.47 1.95
N ILE A 42 -8.19 -9.09 2.21
CA ILE A 42 -7.75 -7.69 2.06
C ILE A 42 -7.92 -7.24 0.61
N HIS A 43 -7.57 -8.08 -0.37
CA HIS A 43 -7.78 -7.77 -1.78
C HIS A 43 -9.24 -7.51 -2.12
N TYR A 44 -10.17 -8.32 -1.62
CA TYR A 44 -11.60 -8.15 -1.85
C TYR A 44 -12.13 -6.82 -1.28
N VAL A 45 -11.65 -6.40 -0.10
CA VAL A 45 -12.00 -5.09 0.49
C VAL A 45 -11.52 -3.94 -0.39
N LEU A 46 -10.43 -4.13 -1.13
CA LEU A 46 -9.84 -3.12 -2.01
C LEU A 46 -10.41 -3.14 -3.42
N GLU A 47 -11.29 -4.08 -3.77
CA GLU A 47 -11.95 -4.04 -5.08
C GLU A 47 -12.94 -2.86 -5.10
N PRO A 48 -12.83 -1.93 -6.05
CA PRO A 48 -13.80 -0.86 -6.17
C PRO A 48 -15.17 -1.47 -6.51
N GLU A 49 -16.19 -1.13 -5.72
CA GLU A 49 -17.58 -1.31 -6.17
C GLU A 49 -17.70 -0.62 -7.53
N HIS A 50 -18.29 -1.31 -8.51
CA HIS A 50 -18.30 -0.91 -9.92
C HIS A 50 -18.77 0.54 -10.14
N VAL A 51 -17.86 1.50 -10.18
CA VAL A 51 -18.12 2.88 -10.60
C VAL A 51 -17.43 3.08 -11.94
N MET A 52 -18.25 3.29 -12.97
CA MET A 52 -17.92 3.34 -14.40
C MET A 52 -16.96 4.47 -14.86
N SER A 53 -16.26 5.16 -13.97
CA SER A 53 -15.59 6.41 -14.36
C SER A 53 -14.37 6.76 -13.52
N GLN A 54 -13.27 6.00 -13.59
CA GLN A 54 -11.87 6.51 -13.65
C GLN A 54 -10.83 5.39 -13.55
N PRO A 55 -9.60 5.59 -14.09
CA PRO A 55 -8.73 4.52 -14.53
C PRO A 55 -7.96 3.90 -13.37
N ASP A 56 -8.08 2.58 -13.24
CA ASP A 56 -7.04 1.60 -12.85
C ASP A 56 -6.14 1.91 -11.64
N SER A 57 -6.56 2.85 -10.78
CA SER A 57 -5.76 3.37 -9.67
C SER A 57 -6.44 3.29 -8.33
N ARG A 58 -5.63 3.04 -7.30
CA ARG A 58 -6.07 3.06 -5.91
C ARG A 58 -6.62 4.41 -5.47
N GLN A 59 -7.77 4.39 -4.81
CA GLN A 59 -8.40 5.56 -4.20
C GLN A 59 -7.86 5.82 -2.79
N ILE A 60 -8.01 7.06 -2.29
CA ILE A 60 -7.57 7.44 -0.94
C ILE A 60 -8.24 6.55 0.13
N ASP A 61 -9.52 6.24 -0.01
CA ASP A 61 -10.27 5.42 0.95
C ASP A 61 -9.69 4.00 1.05
N GLN A 62 -9.34 3.38 -0.08
CA GLN A 62 -8.66 2.09 -0.12
C GLN A 62 -7.28 2.12 0.57
N GLN A 63 -6.56 3.23 0.43
CA GLN A 63 -5.29 3.43 1.13
C GLN A 63 -5.50 3.54 2.65
N LEU A 64 -6.58 4.18 3.10
CA LEU A 64 -6.96 4.27 4.51
C LEU A 64 -7.37 2.92 5.10
N ASP A 65 -8.08 2.08 4.33
CA ASP A 65 -8.42 0.72 4.75
C ASP A 65 -7.18 -0.15 4.96
N LEU A 66 -6.19 -0.05 4.07
CA LEU A 66 -4.89 -0.71 4.23
C LEU A 66 -4.13 -0.19 5.46
N CYS A 67 -4.14 1.12 5.69
CA CYS A 67 -3.59 1.73 6.91
C CYS A 67 -4.28 1.20 8.17
N THR A 68 -5.58 0.93 8.12
CA THR A 68 -6.31 0.34 9.24
C THR A 68 -5.92 -1.12 9.43
N CYS A 69 -5.79 -1.89 8.35
CA CYS A 69 -5.37 -3.28 8.38
C CYS A 69 -3.99 -3.45 9.05
N ILE A 70 -2.99 -2.64 8.69
CA ILE A 70 -1.64 -2.76 9.26
C ILE A 70 -1.60 -2.55 10.79
N LEU A 71 -2.62 -1.91 11.37
CA LEU A 71 -2.70 -1.62 12.81
C LEU A 71 -3.41 -2.72 13.61
N VAL A 72 -4.06 -3.69 12.96
CA VAL A 72 -4.85 -4.74 13.64
C VAL A 72 -3.96 -5.65 14.47
N ASN A 73 -2.94 -6.27 13.86
CA ASN A 73 -1.97 -7.13 14.53
C ASN A 73 -0.75 -7.38 13.61
N LYS A 74 0.26 -8.10 14.13
CA LYS A 74 1.50 -8.41 13.39
C LYS A 74 1.28 -9.18 12.08
N GLN A 75 0.25 -10.03 12.01
CA GLN A 75 -0.05 -10.82 10.83
C GLN A 75 -0.67 -9.94 9.73
N PHE A 76 -1.66 -9.13 10.08
CA PHE A 76 -2.22 -8.15 9.16
C PHE A 76 -1.16 -7.15 8.70
N TYR A 77 -0.27 -6.71 9.59
CA TYR A 77 0.89 -5.90 9.22
C TYR A 77 1.71 -6.58 8.12
N ALA A 78 2.11 -7.85 8.31
CA ALA A 78 2.93 -8.56 7.34
C ALA A 78 2.27 -8.71 5.95
N VAL A 79 0.94 -8.79 5.89
CA VAL A 79 0.18 -8.97 4.65
C VAL A 79 -0.23 -7.64 4.00
N ALA A 80 -0.77 -6.70 4.77
CA ALA A 80 -1.29 -5.43 4.26
C ALA A 80 -0.17 -4.43 3.93
N TYR A 81 0.98 -4.52 4.61
CA TYR A 81 2.05 -3.55 4.45
C TYR A 81 2.69 -3.55 3.04
N PRO A 82 3.02 -4.72 2.44
CA PRO A 82 3.41 -4.76 1.02
C PRO A 82 2.33 -4.22 0.07
N LEU A 83 1.05 -4.48 0.36
CA LEU A 83 -0.06 -3.99 -0.45
C LEU A 83 -0.18 -2.46 -0.37
N LEU A 84 0.00 -1.87 0.81
CA LEU A 84 0.01 -0.42 1.02
C LEU A 84 1.04 0.28 0.13
N TRP A 85 2.24 -0.27 0.04
CA TRP A 85 3.32 0.29 -0.78
C TRP A 85 3.25 -0.09 -2.26
N ARG A 86 2.42 -1.07 -2.64
CA ARG A 86 2.30 -1.50 -4.05
C ARG A 86 1.84 -0.40 -4.98
N GLU A 87 0.98 0.47 -4.47
CA GLU A 87 0.40 1.59 -5.20
C GLU A 87 0.16 2.75 -4.22
N PRO A 88 1.22 3.50 -3.86
CA PRO A 88 1.10 4.60 -2.93
C PRO A 88 0.25 5.71 -3.55
N VAL A 89 -0.73 6.19 -2.78
CA VAL A 89 -1.57 7.32 -3.18
C VAL A 89 -0.94 8.59 -2.62
N LEU A 90 -0.51 9.48 -3.52
CA LEU A 90 -0.02 10.81 -3.16
C LEU A 90 -1.19 11.81 -3.28
N SER A 91 -1.41 12.62 -2.24
CA SER A 91 -2.31 13.76 -2.31
C SER A 91 -1.59 14.95 -2.95
N SER A 92 -2.36 15.96 -3.36
CA SER A 92 -1.86 17.21 -3.95
C SER A 92 -1.03 18.10 -2.99
N ASP A 93 -0.64 17.58 -1.83
CA ASP A 93 0.31 18.25 -0.92
C ASP A 93 1.70 18.27 -1.57
N LEU A 94 2.22 19.49 -1.77
CA LEU A 94 3.51 19.77 -2.41
C LEU A 94 4.70 19.05 -1.75
N THR A 95 4.56 18.62 -0.50
CA THR A 95 5.65 18.01 0.28
C THR A 95 5.60 16.47 0.34
N GLN A 96 4.52 15.84 -0.14
CA GLN A 96 4.34 14.40 0.04
C GLN A 96 5.34 13.56 -0.76
N LEU A 97 5.61 13.92 -2.00
CA LEU A 97 6.59 13.21 -2.82
C LEU A 97 7.98 13.24 -2.17
N GLN A 98 8.38 14.41 -1.67
CA GLN A 98 9.68 14.56 -1.03
C GLN A 98 9.79 13.73 0.26
N ARG A 99 8.74 13.74 1.10
CA ARG A 99 8.67 12.86 2.28
C ARG A 99 8.75 11.39 1.90
N MET A 100 8.09 10.98 0.81
CA MET A 100 8.16 9.61 0.31
C MET A 100 9.59 9.26 -0.12
N ILE A 101 10.24 10.12 -0.92
CA ILE A 101 11.64 9.92 -1.34
C ILE A 101 12.55 9.81 -0.11
N ASP A 102 12.43 10.72 0.85
CA ASP A 102 13.26 10.69 2.07
C ASP A 102 13.00 9.42 2.89
N TYR A 103 11.76 8.95 2.95
CA TYR A 103 11.42 7.68 3.60
C TYR A 103 12.04 6.47 2.89
N LEU A 104 11.99 6.44 1.54
CA LEU A 104 12.59 5.39 0.72
C LEU A 104 14.13 5.36 0.83
N VAL A 105 14.75 6.52 1.01
CA VAL A 105 16.21 6.67 1.18
C VAL A 105 16.66 6.19 2.56
N THR A 106 15.88 6.47 3.61
CA THR A 106 16.33 6.30 5.00
C THR A 106 15.96 4.96 5.64
N LYS A 107 15.06 4.18 5.04
CA LYS A 107 14.55 2.94 5.63
C LYS A 107 15.17 1.69 5.01
N GLU A 108 15.71 0.83 5.86
CA GLU A 108 15.89 -0.61 5.59
C GLU A 108 14.70 -1.37 6.21
N PRO A 109 14.02 -2.32 5.52
CA PRO A 109 14.28 -2.89 4.17
C PRO A 109 13.78 -2.00 3.02
N PRO A 110 14.13 -2.30 1.75
CA PRO A 110 13.90 -1.37 0.64
C PRO A 110 12.43 -1.34 0.23
N MET A 111 11.64 -0.54 0.94
CA MET A 111 10.20 -0.33 0.79
C MET A 111 9.77 -0.12 -0.67
N GLY A 112 10.60 0.59 -1.43
CA GLY A 112 10.33 0.89 -2.82
C GLY A 112 10.31 -0.34 -3.73
N HIS A 113 10.82 -1.49 -3.28
CA HIS A 113 10.70 -2.77 -4.00
C HIS A 113 9.28 -3.30 -4.03
N TYR A 114 8.36 -2.79 -3.21
CA TYR A 114 6.95 -3.14 -3.29
C TYR A 114 6.20 -2.31 -4.33
N VAL A 115 6.69 -1.11 -4.65
CA VAL A 115 6.01 -0.18 -5.57
C VAL A 115 5.93 -0.79 -6.97
N ARG A 116 4.72 -0.84 -7.53
CA ARG A 116 4.40 -1.34 -8.87
C ARG A 116 3.68 -0.31 -9.72
N LYS A 117 2.80 0.47 -9.11
CA LYS A 117 2.08 1.56 -9.77
C LYS A 117 2.38 2.87 -9.06
N LEU A 118 2.67 3.91 -9.82
CA LEU A 118 2.88 5.24 -9.28
C LEU A 118 2.19 6.29 -10.16
N ARG A 119 1.44 7.17 -9.51
CA ARG A 119 0.77 8.31 -10.14
C ARG A 119 1.30 9.61 -9.55
N LEU A 120 1.81 10.47 -10.40
CA LEU A 120 2.35 11.80 -10.10
C LEU A 120 1.48 12.88 -10.77
N ASP A 121 0.16 12.77 -10.59
CA ASP A 121 -0.79 13.70 -11.20
C ASP A 121 -0.97 14.92 -10.27
N ASN A 122 -0.75 16.13 -10.80
CA ASN A 122 -0.77 17.38 -10.02
C ASN A 122 0.22 17.42 -8.85
N ILE A 123 1.33 16.68 -8.96
CA ILE A 123 2.40 16.63 -7.96
C ILE A 123 3.59 17.46 -8.45
N THR A 124 4.15 18.32 -7.59
CA THR A 124 5.43 18.97 -7.83
C THR A 124 6.51 17.92 -7.91
N CYS A 125 7.01 17.65 -9.11
CA CYS A 125 8.10 16.72 -9.36
C CYS A 125 8.98 17.31 -10.45
N ASN A 126 10.26 17.51 -10.16
CA ASN A 126 11.25 17.89 -11.16
C ASN A 126 12.12 16.68 -11.57
N ASP A 127 12.98 16.87 -12.58
CA ASP A 127 13.85 15.82 -13.10
C ASP A 127 14.73 15.15 -12.03
N ASN A 128 15.28 15.94 -11.09
CA ASN A 128 16.14 15.40 -10.04
C ASN A 128 15.35 14.55 -9.04
N GLU A 129 14.12 14.96 -8.71
CA GLU A 129 13.22 14.20 -7.83
C GLU A 129 12.77 12.90 -8.50
N LEU A 130 12.42 12.95 -9.79
CA LEU A 130 12.05 11.76 -10.54
C LEU A 130 13.24 10.79 -10.64
N LEU A 131 14.44 11.28 -10.97
CA LEU A 131 15.66 10.47 -11.02
C LEU A 131 15.97 9.81 -9.69
N ARG A 132 15.96 10.58 -8.59
CA ARG A 132 16.14 10.04 -7.24
C ARG A 132 15.08 9.03 -6.88
N LEU A 133 13.82 9.26 -7.24
CA LEU A 133 12.75 8.32 -6.96
C LEU A 133 12.97 6.98 -7.67
N MET A 134 13.28 7.02 -8.97
CA MET A 134 13.49 5.83 -9.80
C MET A 134 14.57 4.90 -9.25
N THR A 135 15.65 5.43 -8.63
CA THR A 135 16.69 4.58 -8.03
C THR A 135 16.20 3.75 -6.84
N HIS A 136 15.05 4.10 -6.26
CA HIS A 136 14.48 3.41 -5.09
C HIS A 136 13.27 2.54 -5.42
N ILE A 137 12.71 2.60 -6.63
CA ILE A 137 11.53 1.82 -7.04
C ILE A 137 11.79 0.92 -8.27
N PRO A 138 12.77 0.01 -8.21
CA PRO A 138 13.28 -0.70 -9.39
C PRO A 138 12.27 -1.65 -10.06
N HIS A 139 11.18 -1.97 -9.37
CA HIS A 139 10.15 -2.88 -9.86
C HIS A 139 8.88 -2.15 -10.33
N LEU A 140 8.96 -0.85 -10.58
CA LEU A 140 7.84 -0.08 -11.10
C LEU A 140 7.37 -0.65 -12.45
N GLU A 141 6.07 -0.90 -12.57
CA GLU A 141 5.40 -1.46 -13.76
C GLU A 141 4.58 -0.41 -14.50
N THR A 142 3.97 0.53 -13.76
CA THR A 142 3.13 1.60 -14.32
C THR A 142 3.50 2.95 -13.73
N LEU A 143 3.77 3.91 -14.60
CA LEU A 143 4.03 5.30 -14.24
C LEU A 143 3.03 6.21 -14.97
N SER A 144 2.26 6.98 -14.21
CA SER A 144 1.42 8.07 -14.73
C SER A 144 1.96 9.39 -14.22
N ILE A 145 2.13 10.36 -15.12
CA ILE A 145 2.49 11.72 -14.78
C ILE A 145 1.55 12.64 -15.54
N GLY A 146 1.02 13.65 -14.87
CA GLY A 146 0.24 14.68 -15.55
C GLY A 146 -0.10 15.88 -14.70
N ASN A 147 -0.67 16.89 -15.35
CA ASN A 147 -1.05 18.15 -14.71
C ASN A 147 -2.45 18.58 -15.18
N ASP A 148 -3.43 18.52 -14.28
CA ASP A 148 -4.78 19.05 -14.50
C ASP A 148 -4.84 20.57 -14.38
N THR A 149 -3.90 21.18 -13.65
CA THR A 149 -3.95 22.61 -13.32
C THR A 149 -3.04 23.44 -14.21
N ASP A 150 -3.48 24.66 -14.57
CA ASP A 150 -2.66 25.66 -15.27
C ASP A 150 -1.51 26.22 -14.40
N ASN A 151 -1.31 25.67 -13.19
CA ASN A 151 -0.21 26.06 -12.35
C ASN A 151 1.09 25.52 -12.96
N TYR A 152 2.04 26.44 -13.13
CA TYR A 152 3.42 26.18 -13.57
C TYR A 152 4.16 25.34 -12.52
N LEU A 153 3.85 24.04 -12.45
CA LEU A 153 4.69 23.08 -11.76
C LEU A 153 6.04 22.98 -12.49
N PRO A 154 7.14 22.74 -11.76
CA PRO A 154 8.45 22.61 -12.36
C PRO A 154 8.42 21.53 -13.46
N PRO A 155 8.97 21.79 -14.64
CA PRO A 155 8.84 20.86 -15.76
C PRO A 155 9.69 19.62 -15.51
N ILE A 156 9.05 18.45 -15.62
CA ILE A 156 9.74 17.21 -15.96
C ILE A 156 10.11 17.32 -17.44
N THR A 157 11.39 17.15 -17.75
CA THR A 157 11.88 17.20 -19.12
C THR A 157 12.04 15.79 -19.68
N SER A 158 12.25 15.72 -21.00
CA SER A 158 12.57 14.46 -21.66
C SER A 158 13.86 13.81 -21.11
N THR A 159 14.75 14.59 -20.47
CA THR A 159 16.03 14.14 -19.93
C THR A 159 15.86 13.06 -18.87
N SER A 160 15.01 13.29 -17.86
CA SER A 160 14.84 12.31 -16.76
C SER A 160 14.15 11.03 -17.25
N LEU A 161 13.20 11.15 -18.18
CA LEU A 161 12.45 10.01 -18.74
C LEU A 161 13.35 9.03 -19.52
N GLN A 162 14.45 9.50 -20.11
CA GLN A 162 15.42 8.63 -20.80
C GLN A 162 16.06 7.58 -19.87
N HIS A 163 16.05 7.82 -18.55
CA HIS A 163 16.62 6.91 -17.56
C HIS A 163 15.64 5.83 -17.07
N LEU A 164 14.35 5.89 -17.46
CA LEU A 164 13.33 4.92 -17.05
C LEU A 164 13.72 3.47 -17.38
N PRO A 165 14.21 3.12 -18.59
CA PRO A 165 14.55 1.73 -18.91
C PRO A 165 15.70 1.19 -18.06
N HIS A 166 16.59 2.08 -17.58
CA HIS A 166 17.75 1.69 -16.78
C HIS A 166 17.37 1.45 -15.31
N HIS A 167 16.56 2.34 -14.72
CA HIS A 167 16.20 2.26 -13.30
C HIS A 167 14.96 1.41 -13.03
N CYS A 168 14.01 1.38 -13.96
CA CYS A 168 12.74 0.67 -13.83
C CYS A 168 12.58 -0.34 -15.00
N PRO A 169 13.38 -1.41 -15.04
CA PRO A 169 13.39 -2.36 -16.16
C PRO A 169 12.07 -3.13 -16.35
N HIS A 170 11.19 -3.11 -15.36
CA HIS A 170 9.87 -3.76 -15.41
C HIS A 170 8.74 -2.83 -15.85
N LEU A 171 9.05 -1.58 -16.22
CA LEU A 171 8.03 -0.62 -16.65
C LEU A 171 7.37 -1.08 -17.94
N THR A 172 6.06 -1.30 -17.90
CA THR A 172 5.25 -1.75 -19.05
C THR A 172 4.27 -0.69 -19.53
N SER A 173 3.92 0.28 -18.68
CA SER A 173 3.00 1.36 -19.01
C SER A 173 3.54 2.71 -18.54
N LEU A 174 3.63 3.66 -19.48
CA LEU A 174 3.97 5.06 -19.22
C LEU A 174 2.88 5.95 -19.79
N THR A 175 2.20 6.71 -18.93
CA THR A 175 1.16 7.66 -19.31
C THR A 175 1.64 9.07 -19.01
N LEU A 176 1.67 9.92 -20.03
CA LEU A 176 2.03 11.33 -19.92
C LEU A 176 0.87 12.16 -20.49
N TRP A 177 0.33 13.09 -19.71
CA TRP A 177 -0.79 13.92 -20.17
C TRP A 177 -0.69 15.33 -19.61
N ARG A 178 -0.92 16.34 -20.46
CA ARG A 178 -0.74 17.76 -20.13
C ARG A 178 0.64 18.09 -19.52
N ILE A 179 1.69 17.44 -20.04
CA ILE A 179 3.09 17.73 -19.70
C ILE A 179 3.77 18.40 -20.89
N HIS A 180 4.54 19.45 -20.61
CA HIS A 180 5.40 20.09 -21.60
C HIS A 180 6.82 19.50 -21.52
N LEU A 181 7.13 18.53 -22.38
CA LEU A 181 8.47 17.97 -22.50
C LEU A 181 9.31 18.91 -23.37
N SER A 182 10.23 19.64 -22.75
CA SER A 182 11.30 20.36 -23.47
C SER A 182 12.50 19.46 -23.77
#